data_AF-A0A448MQR1-F1
#
_entry.id   AF-A0A448MQR1-F1
#
_cell.length_a   1.000
_cell.length_b   1.000
_cell.length_c   1.000
_cell.angle_alpha   90.00
_cell.angle_beta   90.00
_cell.angle_gamma   90.00
#
_symmetry.space_group_name_H-M   'P 1'
#
loop_
_entity.id
_entity.type
_entity.pdbx_description
1 polymer ?
#
loop_
_entity_poly.entity_id
_entity_poly.type
_entity_poly.pdbx_seq_one_letter_code
_entity_poly.pdbx_strand_id
1 'polypeptide(L)'
;MQNRDDFAKAVEIAFREDKEIMVEDYLVGTEYRFFVLGDQTLAVLLRVPANVIGDGVHSIKELVEMKNDHPLRGDGSRTPLKKIVLGDIEKLQLKEQGWTIDSIPPRDLIVQLRANSNISTGGDSIDMTDQMHESYKKIAVEISNAIGAAVCGVDLIIPDSEKPAEPHLKSWGVIEANFNPMMMMHIFPYAGQSRRVTLDVLKMLFPEMK
;
A
#
# COMPACT_ATOMS: atom_id res chain seq x y z
N MET A 1 -11.50 9.18 -18.98
CA MET A 1 -12.83 9.69 -19.42
C MET A 1 -12.78 9.99 -20.90
N GLN A 2 -13.83 9.63 -21.66
CA GLN A 2 -13.83 9.77 -23.12
C GLN A 2 -14.65 10.96 -23.64
N ASN A 3 -15.48 11.61 -22.82
CA ASN A 3 -16.27 12.78 -23.23
C ASN A 3 -16.37 13.84 -22.12
N ARG A 4 -16.79 15.05 -22.51
CA ARG A 4 -16.89 16.24 -21.65
C ARG A 4 -17.94 16.09 -20.55
N ASP A 5 -19.04 15.41 -20.84
CA ASP A 5 -20.18 15.30 -19.92
C ASP A 5 -19.82 14.42 -18.72
N ASP A 6 -19.10 13.31 -18.96
CA ASP A 6 -18.57 12.44 -17.91
C ASP A 6 -17.58 13.19 -17.02
N PHE A 7 -16.69 13.99 -17.62
CA PHE A 7 -15.73 14.80 -16.87
C PHE A 7 -16.43 15.86 -16.00
N ALA A 8 -17.38 16.61 -16.57
CA ALA A 8 -18.15 17.60 -15.83
C ALA A 8 -18.91 16.98 -14.65
N LYS A 9 -19.51 15.81 -14.86
CA LYS A 9 -20.23 15.08 -13.80
C LYS A 9 -19.31 14.62 -12.68
N ALA A 10 -18.11 14.12 -13.00
CA ALA A 10 -17.15 13.72 -11.97
C ALA A 10 -16.62 14.91 -11.17
N VAL A 11 -16.35 16.04 -11.83
CA VAL A 11 -15.98 17.30 -11.18
C VAL A 11 -17.09 17.79 -10.26
N GLU A 12 -18.36 17.73 -10.70
CA GLU A 12 -19.51 18.11 -9.87
C GLU A 12 -19.64 17.21 -8.63
N ILE A 13 -19.49 15.89 -8.79
CA ILE A 13 -19.51 14.94 -7.66
C ILE A 13 -18.38 15.27 -6.67
N ALA A 14 -17.16 15.50 -7.16
CA ALA A 14 -16.03 15.83 -6.29
C ALA A 14 -16.26 17.12 -5.48
N PHE A 15 -16.84 18.16 -6.09
CA PHE A 15 -17.18 19.40 -5.39
C PHE A 15 -18.33 19.28 -4.37
N ARG A 16 -19.08 18.18 -4.38
CA ARG A 16 -20.07 17.89 -3.32
C ARG A 16 -19.39 17.33 -2.06
N GLU A 17 -18.23 16.70 -2.22
CA GLU A 17 -17.45 16.11 -1.12
C GLU A 17 -16.48 17.12 -0.50
N ASP A 18 -15.87 17.99 -1.31
CA ASP A 18 -14.92 19.01 -0.83
C ASP A 18 -15.04 20.34 -1.62
N LYS A 19 -14.54 21.43 -1.03
CA LYS A 19 -14.49 22.76 -1.66
C LYS A 19 -13.37 22.89 -2.68
N GLU A 20 -12.31 22.12 -2.51
CA GLU A 20 -11.15 22.09 -3.40
C GLU A 20 -11.01 20.69 -3.98
N ILE A 21 -10.75 20.62 -5.29
CA ILE A 21 -10.55 19.34 -5.98
C ILE A 21 -9.21 19.35 -6.70
N MET A 22 -8.59 18.18 -6.76
CA MET A 22 -7.36 17.94 -7.50
C MET A 22 -7.63 16.96 -8.64
N VAL A 23 -7.11 17.27 -9.82
CA VAL A 23 -7.18 16.39 -10.99
C VAL A 23 -5.76 16.00 -11.35
N GLU A 24 -5.50 14.70 -11.40
CA GLU A 24 -4.16 14.13 -11.60
C GLU A 24 -4.16 13.17 -12.79
N ASP A 25 -2.97 12.94 -13.36
CA ASP A 25 -2.78 11.90 -14.36
C ASP A 25 -3.07 10.51 -13.76
N TYR A 26 -3.83 9.70 -14.48
CA TYR A 26 -4.13 8.34 -14.05
C TYR A 26 -2.98 7.40 -14.42
N LEU A 27 -2.32 6.85 -13.39
CA LEU A 27 -1.26 5.87 -13.52
C LEU A 27 -1.80 4.46 -13.24
N VAL A 28 -1.34 3.50 -14.05
CA VAL A 28 -1.68 2.08 -13.87
C VAL A 28 -0.44 1.35 -13.44
N GLY A 29 -0.52 0.63 -12.33
CA GLY A 29 0.57 -0.20 -11.83
C GLY A 29 0.33 -0.59 -10.38
N THR A 30 1.36 -1.16 -9.77
CA THR A 30 1.33 -1.57 -8.38
C THR A 30 1.94 -0.47 -7.52
N GLU A 31 1.29 -0.18 -6.40
CA GLU A 31 1.74 0.83 -5.45
C GLU A 31 2.79 0.26 -4.48
N TYR A 32 3.93 0.95 -4.39
CA TYR A 32 5.03 0.60 -3.50
C TYR A 32 5.44 1.79 -2.64
N ARG A 33 5.61 1.56 -1.34
CA ARG A 33 6.16 2.53 -0.39
C ARG A 33 7.64 2.27 -0.14
N PHE A 34 8.46 3.25 -0.45
CA PHE A 34 9.90 3.28 -0.18
C PHE A 34 10.17 4.06 1.10
N PHE A 35 10.92 3.46 2.02
CA PHE A 35 11.44 4.14 3.21
C PHE A 35 12.87 4.61 2.93
N VAL A 36 13.05 5.92 2.84
CA VAL A 36 14.33 6.57 2.56
C VAL A 36 14.88 7.21 3.85
N LEU A 37 16.15 6.96 4.12
CA LEU A 37 16.91 7.57 5.19
C LEU A 37 18.24 8.12 4.63
N GLY A 38 18.39 9.44 4.62
CA GLY A 38 19.50 10.11 3.95
C GLY A 38 19.56 9.73 2.47
N ASP A 39 20.72 9.26 2.02
CA ASP A 39 20.96 8.88 0.63
C ASP A 39 20.67 7.40 0.31
N GLN A 40 19.88 6.73 1.15
CA GLN A 40 19.61 5.30 1.01
C GLN A 40 18.13 4.97 1.17
N THR A 41 17.62 4.10 0.28
CA THR A 41 16.36 3.39 0.52
C THR A 41 16.64 2.19 1.41
N LEU A 42 16.08 2.18 2.62
CA LEU A 42 16.27 1.10 3.60
C LEU A 42 15.24 -0.03 3.48
N ALA A 43 14.05 0.29 2.98
CA ALA A 43 12.98 -0.68 2.83
C ALA A 43 12.03 -0.31 1.70
N VAL A 44 11.43 -1.32 1.07
CA VAL A 44 10.35 -1.17 0.10
C VAL A 44 9.21 -2.08 0.51
N LEU A 45 7.99 -1.54 0.51
CA LEU A 45 6.80 -2.25 0.96
C LEU A 45 5.72 -2.19 -0.12
N LEU A 46 5.21 -3.35 -0.50
CA LEU A 46 3.97 -3.48 -1.24
C LEU A 46 2.79 -3.41 -0.28
N ARG A 47 1.80 -2.58 -0.61
CA ARG A 47 0.51 -2.54 0.08
C ARG A 47 -0.55 -3.23 -0.76
N VAL A 48 -1.10 -4.33 -0.26
CA VAL A 48 -2.19 -5.07 -0.91
C VAL A 48 -3.51 -4.70 -0.23
N PRO A 49 -4.58 -4.39 -0.99
CA PRO A 49 -5.91 -4.19 -0.42
C PRO A 49 -6.34 -5.37 0.46
N ALA A 50 -7.24 -5.11 1.41
CA ALA A 50 -7.74 -6.17 2.28
C ALA A 50 -8.33 -7.30 1.42
N ASN A 51 -7.92 -8.53 1.69
CA ASN A 51 -8.22 -9.69 0.84
C ASN A 51 -8.28 -10.97 1.67
N VAL A 52 -8.84 -12.01 1.06
CA VAL A 52 -8.68 -13.41 1.49
C VAL A 52 -8.33 -14.28 0.27
N ILE A 53 -7.67 -15.40 0.52
CA ILE A 53 -7.35 -16.40 -0.50
C ILE A 53 -8.27 -17.60 -0.26
N GLY A 54 -9.02 -17.99 -1.27
CA GLY A 54 -9.86 -19.18 -1.21
C GLY A 54 -9.05 -20.44 -1.01
N ASP A 55 -9.60 -21.37 -0.24
CA ASP A 55 -9.04 -22.71 -0.06
C ASP A 55 -9.95 -23.82 -0.61
N GLY A 56 -11.11 -23.43 -1.15
CA GLY A 56 -12.17 -24.30 -1.66
C GLY A 56 -13.06 -24.92 -0.58
N VAL A 57 -12.91 -24.52 0.68
CA VAL A 57 -13.61 -25.14 1.82
C VAL A 57 -14.34 -24.10 2.67
N HIS A 58 -13.67 -23.00 3.04
CA HIS A 58 -14.22 -22.00 3.95
C HIS A 58 -14.89 -20.85 3.19
N SER A 59 -15.95 -20.32 3.78
CA SER A 59 -16.60 -19.09 3.32
C SER A 59 -15.67 -17.88 3.47
N ILE A 60 -15.93 -16.81 2.72
CA ILE A 60 -15.21 -15.54 2.87
C ILE A 60 -15.23 -15.04 4.31
N LYS A 61 -16.36 -15.19 5.01
CA LYS A 61 -16.48 -14.84 6.43
C LYS A 61 -15.50 -15.62 7.30
N GLU A 62 -15.46 -16.94 7.16
CA GLU A 62 -14.55 -17.81 7.92
C GLU A 62 -13.08 -17.52 7.57
N LEU A 63 -12.76 -17.31 6.29
CA LEU A 63 -11.42 -16.93 5.84
C LEU A 63 -10.96 -15.60 6.45
N VAL A 64 -11.87 -14.63 6.60
CA VAL A 64 -11.59 -13.36 7.29
C VAL A 64 -11.34 -13.59 8.77
N GLU A 65 -12.15 -14.41 9.44
CA GLU A 65 -11.97 -14.76 10.86
C GLU A 65 -10.61 -15.43 11.10
N MET A 66 -10.24 -16.40 10.25
CA MET A 66 -8.93 -17.07 10.28
C MET A 66 -7.78 -16.09 10.05
N LYS A 67 -7.90 -15.20 9.06
CA LYS A 67 -6.85 -14.19 8.78
C LYS A 67 -6.70 -13.22 9.95
N ASN A 68 -7.80 -12.85 10.61
CA ASN A 68 -7.82 -11.96 11.76
C ASN A 68 -7.26 -12.57 13.04
N ASP A 69 -7.13 -13.89 13.13
CA ASP A 69 -6.49 -14.58 14.25
C ASP A 69 -4.96 -14.38 14.27
N HIS A 70 -4.39 -13.85 13.19
CA HIS A 70 -2.96 -13.52 13.12
C HIS A 70 -2.56 -12.55 14.25
N PRO A 71 -1.49 -12.84 15.04
CA PRO A 71 -1.16 -12.08 16.25
C PRO A 71 -0.79 -10.61 16.02
N LEU A 72 -0.40 -10.26 14.79
CA LEU A 72 -0.14 -8.87 14.40
C LEU A 72 -1.40 -8.06 14.08
N ARG A 73 -2.57 -8.71 13.92
CA ARG A 73 -3.85 -8.04 13.64
C ARG A 73 -4.58 -7.72 14.94
N GLY A 74 -5.00 -6.47 15.06
CA GLY A 74 -5.78 -6.01 16.21
C GLY A 74 -6.73 -4.88 15.87
N ASP A 75 -7.54 -4.54 16.87
CA ASP A 75 -8.58 -3.51 16.76
C ASP A 75 -8.03 -2.10 17.04
N GLY A 76 -6.88 -2.01 17.73
CA GLY A 76 -6.29 -0.76 18.22
C GLY A 76 -5.32 -0.08 17.24
N SER A 77 -4.88 1.14 17.56
CA SER A 77 -3.80 1.85 16.85
C SER A 77 -2.39 1.30 17.15
N ARG A 78 -2.30 0.31 18.05
CA ARG A 78 -1.05 -0.23 18.58
C ARG A 78 -0.62 -1.56 17.96
N THR A 79 -1.40 -2.09 17.01
CA THR A 79 -1.05 -3.32 16.30
C THR A 79 -0.56 -3.01 14.90
N PRO A 80 0.46 -3.72 14.39
CA PRO A 80 0.99 -3.49 13.04
C PRO A 80 -0.03 -3.60 11.93
N LEU A 81 -0.99 -4.52 12.08
CA LEU A 81 -2.07 -4.75 11.13
C LEU A 81 -3.41 -4.50 11.81
N LYS A 82 -4.40 -4.05 11.03
CA LYS A 82 -5.78 -3.94 11.47
C LYS A 82 -6.55 -5.22 11.15
N LYS A 83 -7.50 -5.59 11.99
CA LYS A 83 -8.45 -6.65 11.61
C LYS A 83 -9.30 -6.20 10.42
N ILE A 84 -9.61 -7.14 9.55
CA ILE A 84 -10.53 -6.97 8.43
C ILE A 84 -11.95 -7.05 8.97
N VAL A 85 -12.81 -6.10 8.61
CA VAL A 85 -14.23 -6.08 9.01
C VAL A 85 -15.07 -6.25 7.76
N LEU A 86 -16.09 -7.11 7.81
CA LEU A 86 -17.05 -7.29 6.72
C LEU A 86 -18.24 -6.33 6.87
N GLY A 87 -17.94 -5.03 6.74
CA GLY A 87 -18.93 -3.95 6.78
C GLY A 87 -19.65 -3.78 5.44
N ASP A 88 -20.40 -2.69 5.31
CA ASP A 88 -21.21 -2.43 4.11
C ASP A 88 -20.35 -2.16 2.87
N ILE A 89 -19.20 -1.52 3.05
CA ILE A 89 -18.25 -1.24 1.96
C ILE A 89 -17.64 -2.55 1.44
N GLU A 90 -17.22 -3.44 2.34
CA GLU A 90 -16.63 -4.73 1.95
C GLU A 90 -17.67 -5.63 1.29
N LYS A 91 -18.92 -5.64 1.79
CA LYS A 91 -20.02 -6.35 1.14
C LYS A 91 -20.33 -5.81 -0.25
N LEU A 92 -20.25 -4.49 -0.45
CA LEU A 92 -20.41 -3.89 -1.77
C LEU A 92 -19.30 -4.35 -2.71
N GLN A 93 -18.04 -4.31 -2.26
CA GLN A 93 -16.89 -4.78 -3.03
C GLN A 93 -17.01 -6.26 -3.41
N LEU A 94 -17.49 -7.11 -2.51
CA LEU A 94 -17.78 -8.52 -2.78
C LEU A 94 -18.87 -8.66 -3.85
N LYS A 95 -19.96 -7.92 -3.72
CA LYS A 95 -21.08 -7.95 -4.66
C LYS A 95 -20.67 -7.57 -6.08
N GLU A 96 -19.81 -6.57 -6.23
CA GLU A 96 -19.25 -6.16 -7.53
C GLU A 96 -18.44 -7.28 -8.21
N GLN A 97 -17.82 -8.15 -7.41
CA GLN A 97 -17.10 -9.35 -7.88
C GLN A 97 -18.00 -10.59 -8.01
N GLY A 98 -19.30 -10.48 -7.73
CA GLY A 98 -20.24 -11.60 -7.76
C GLY A 98 -20.19 -12.52 -6.52
N TRP A 99 -19.59 -12.04 -5.42
CA TRP A 99 -19.46 -12.79 -4.17
C TRP A 99 -20.40 -12.29 -3.08
N THR A 100 -20.62 -13.14 -2.08
CA THR A 100 -21.24 -12.81 -0.80
C THR A 100 -20.35 -13.27 0.34
N ILE A 101 -20.58 -12.82 1.57
CA ILE A 101 -19.77 -13.24 2.72
C ILE A 101 -19.84 -14.77 2.97
N ASP A 102 -20.91 -15.42 2.54
CA ASP A 102 -21.14 -16.86 2.69
C ASP A 102 -20.61 -17.67 1.50
N SER A 103 -20.11 -17.02 0.45
CA SER A 103 -19.53 -17.70 -0.70
C SER A 103 -18.21 -18.37 -0.33
N ILE A 104 -17.96 -19.56 -0.89
CA ILE A 104 -16.72 -20.32 -0.75
C ILE A 104 -15.88 -20.11 -2.01
N PRO A 105 -14.79 -19.32 -1.96
CA PRO A 105 -13.96 -19.09 -3.13
C PRO A 105 -13.15 -20.36 -3.47
N PRO A 106 -12.97 -20.68 -4.77
CA PRO A 106 -12.08 -21.75 -5.19
C PRO A 106 -10.66 -21.57 -4.62
N ARG A 107 -9.94 -22.69 -4.52
CA ARG A 107 -8.55 -22.66 -4.05
C ARG A 107 -7.70 -21.69 -4.89
N ASP A 108 -6.87 -20.94 -4.18
CA ASP A 108 -5.92 -19.94 -4.71
C ASP A 108 -6.58 -18.70 -5.34
N LEU A 109 -7.91 -18.58 -5.32
CA LEU A 109 -8.58 -17.37 -5.78
C LEU A 109 -8.45 -16.25 -4.74
N ILE A 110 -7.87 -15.12 -5.14
CA ILE A 110 -7.82 -13.91 -4.31
C ILE A 110 -9.14 -13.17 -4.43
N VAL A 111 -9.84 -12.99 -3.31
CA VAL A 111 -11.04 -12.17 -3.20
C VAL A 111 -10.67 -10.84 -2.54
N GLN A 112 -10.85 -9.75 -3.26
CA GLN A 112 -10.59 -8.40 -2.75
C GLN A 112 -11.79 -7.91 -1.92
N LEU A 113 -11.53 -7.34 -0.75
CA LEU A 113 -12.53 -6.81 0.17
C LEU A 113 -12.52 -5.28 0.17
N ARG A 114 -11.45 -4.66 -0.31
CA ARG A 114 -11.34 -3.20 -0.49
C ARG A 114 -10.74 -2.89 -1.85
N ALA A 115 -11.11 -1.73 -2.40
CA ALA A 115 -10.45 -1.19 -3.59
C ALA A 115 -9.13 -0.46 -3.24
N ASN A 116 -9.00 0.08 -2.02
CA ASN A 116 -7.78 0.76 -1.57
C ASN A 116 -6.83 -0.19 -0.84
N SER A 117 -5.53 0.07 -1.00
CA SER A 117 -4.40 -0.69 -0.45
C SER A 117 -4.12 -0.40 1.03
N ASN A 118 -4.99 0.33 1.72
CA ASN A 118 -4.72 0.86 3.05
C ASN A 118 -4.61 -0.24 4.13
N ILE A 119 -3.49 -0.26 4.85
CA ILE A 119 -3.28 -1.14 6.02
C ILE A 119 -4.31 -0.85 7.12
N SER A 120 -4.71 0.42 7.27
CA SER A 120 -5.72 0.85 8.24
C SER A 120 -7.10 0.24 8.02
N THR A 121 -7.38 -0.25 6.81
CA THR A 121 -8.62 -0.94 6.44
C THR A 121 -8.43 -2.45 6.29
N GLY A 122 -7.36 -2.99 6.87
CA GLY A 122 -7.09 -4.43 6.90
C GLY A 122 -6.22 -4.96 5.76
N GLY A 123 -5.65 -4.07 4.94
CA GLY A 123 -4.67 -4.43 3.91
C GLY A 123 -3.43 -5.15 4.45
N ASP A 124 -2.73 -5.84 3.57
CA ASP A 124 -1.48 -6.54 3.89
C ASP A 124 -0.28 -5.69 3.50
N SER A 125 0.76 -5.73 4.34
CA SER A 125 2.07 -5.18 4.08
C SER A 125 3.05 -6.29 3.69
N ILE A 126 3.69 -6.17 2.53
CA ILE A 126 4.64 -7.18 2.03
C ILE A 126 5.99 -6.51 1.80
N ASP A 127 7.05 -7.01 2.45
CA ASP A 127 8.41 -6.53 2.19
C ASP A 127 8.84 -6.95 0.78
N MET A 128 9.26 -5.96 -0.01
CA MET A 128 9.71 -6.10 -1.39
C MET A 128 11.12 -5.51 -1.58
N THR A 129 11.84 -5.28 -0.48
CA THR A 129 13.10 -4.53 -0.48
C THR A 129 14.14 -5.15 -1.39
N ASP A 130 14.34 -6.47 -1.34
CA ASP A 130 15.39 -7.13 -2.13
C ASP A 130 14.92 -7.46 -3.56
N GLN A 131 13.61 -7.54 -3.78
CA GLN A 131 13.00 -7.83 -5.07
C GLN A 131 12.87 -6.58 -5.95
N MET A 132 12.82 -5.40 -5.34
CA MET A 132 12.64 -4.15 -6.05
C MET A 132 13.89 -3.77 -6.84
N HIS A 133 13.71 -3.47 -8.14
CA HIS A 133 14.81 -3.04 -9.00
C HIS A 133 15.46 -1.75 -8.48
N GLU A 134 16.80 -1.72 -8.49
CA GLU A 134 17.62 -0.66 -7.88
C GLU A 134 17.37 0.74 -8.45
N SER A 135 16.90 0.85 -9.70
CA SER A 135 16.54 2.15 -10.29
C SER A 135 15.46 2.88 -9.50
N TYR A 136 14.45 2.17 -8.98
CA TYR A 136 13.36 2.79 -8.24
C TYR A 136 13.81 3.22 -6.84
N LYS A 137 14.72 2.47 -6.21
CA LYS A 137 15.34 2.87 -4.94
C LYS A 137 16.15 4.16 -5.08
N LYS A 138 16.86 4.34 -6.19
CA LYS A 138 17.59 5.58 -6.51
C LYS A 138 16.63 6.74 -6.73
N ILE A 139 15.57 6.53 -7.51
CA ILE A 139 14.51 7.53 -7.74
C ILE A 139 13.89 7.98 -6.41
N ALA A 140 13.60 7.05 -5.49
CA ALA A 140 13.07 7.40 -4.17
C ALA A 140 14.02 8.31 -3.37
N VAL A 141 15.34 8.05 -3.43
CA VAL A 141 16.36 8.91 -2.82
C VAL A 141 16.38 10.29 -3.49
N GLU A 142 16.35 10.35 -4.82
CA GLU A 142 16.32 11.61 -5.57
C GLU A 142 15.09 12.46 -5.20
N ILE A 143 13.92 11.83 -5.05
CA ILE A 143 12.69 12.50 -4.60
C ILE A 143 12.85 13.03 -3.18
N SER A 144 13.38 12.23 -2.26
CA SER A 144 13.64 12.66 -0.87
C SER A 144 14.60 13.86 -0.80
N ASN A 145 15.66 13.82 -1.61
CA ASN A 145 16.65 14.89 -1.69
C ASN A 145 16.07 16.16 -2.31
N ALA A 146 15.21 16.05 -3.33
CA ALA A 146 14.56 17.19 -3.96
C ALA A 146 13.64 17.96 -2.99
N ILE A 147 13.01 17.28 -2.04
CA ILE A 147 12.17 17.89 -1.00
C ILE A 147 12.95 18.25 0.29
N GLY A 148 14.25 17.94 0.36
CA GLY A 148 15.10 18.23 1.51
C GLY A 148 14.77 17.42 2.77
N ALA A 149 14.19 16.21 2.62
CA ALA A 149 13.82 15.36 3.75
C ALA A 149 14.91 14.32 4.04
N ALA A 150 15.40 14.29 5.29
CA ALA A 150 16.34 13.26 5.75
C ALA A 150 15.68 11.90 6.02
N VAL A 151 14.40 11.91 6.39
CA VAL A 151 13.57 10.70 6.55
C VAL A 151 12.33 10.91 5.68
N CYS A 152 12.08 10.01 4.73
CA CYS A 152 10.96 10.16 3.82
C CYS A 152 10.34 8.81 3.44
N GLY A 153 9.01 8.78 3.37
CA GLY A 153 8.24 7.71 2.76
C GLY A 153 7.79 8.13 1.37
N VAL A 154 8.38 7.56 0.32
CA VAL A 154 8.03 7.86 -1.06
C VAL A 154 7.12 6.77 -1.60
N ASP A 155 5.94 7.14 -2.11
CA ASP A 155 5.02 6.21 -2.76
C ASP A 155 5.13 6.33 -4.27
N LEU A 156 5.40 5.20 -4.92
CA LEU A 156 5.50 5.10 -6.37
C LEU A 156 4.45 4.11 -6.89
N ILE A 157 3.88 4.41 -8.05
CA ILE A 157 3.17 3.43 -8.87
C ILE A 157 4.17 2.88 -9.88
N ILE A 158 4.35 1.56 -9.88
CA ILE A 158 5.29 0.84 -10.71
C ILE A 158 4.55 -0.33 -11.37
N PRO A 159 4.35 -0.35 -12.70
CA PRO A 159 3.71 -1.45 -13.40
C PRO A 159 4.55 -2.74 -13.40
N ASP A 160 5.88 -2.60 -13.47
CA ASP A 160 6.81 -3.73 -13.50
C ASP A 160 8.05 -3.40 -12.65
N SER A 161 8.11 -4.01 -11.46
CA SER A 161 9.16 -3.78 -10.47
C SER A 161 10.48 -4.48 -10.78
N GLU A 162 10.51 -5.40 -11.75
CA GLU A 162 11.71 -6.15 -12.15
C GLU A 162 12.48 -5.45 -13.27
N LYS A 163 11.81 -4.58 -14.03
CA LYS A 163 12.44 -3.79 -15.10
C LYS A 163 13.04 -2.49 -14.59
N PRO A 164 14.10 -1.98 -15.24
CA PRO A 164 14.63 -0.66 -14.94
C PRO A 164 13.59 0.44 -15.22
N ALA A 165 13.66 1.49 -14.41
CA ALA A 165 12.84 2.68 -14.58
C ALA A 165 13.23 3.45 -15.86
N GLU A 166 12.23 3.85 -16.63
CA GLU A 166 12.36 4.73 -17.78
C GLU A 166 11.67 6.08 -17.50
N PRO A 167 12.14 7.20 -18.07
CA PRO A 167 11.65 8.55 -17.75
C PRO A 167 10.31 8.85 -18.45
N HIS A 168 9.28 8.04 -18.20
CA HIS A 168 7.92 8.25 -18.71
C HIS A 168 6.86 7.63 -17.79
N LEU A 169 5.66 8.21 -17.77
CA LEU A 169 4.56 7.79 -16.88
C LEU A 169 4.04 6.35 -17.10
N LYS A 170 4.35 5.73 -18.25
CA LYS A 170 4.06 4.31 -18.48
C LYS A 170 5.02 3.35 -17.77
N SER A 171 6.13 3.85 -17.22
CA SER A 171 7.15 3.04 -16.53
C SER A 171 7.02 3.19 -15.03
N TRP A 172 6.74 4.39 -14.53
CA TRP A 172 6.44 4.65 -13.13
C TRP A 172 5.87 6.07 -12.96
N GLY A 173 5.36 6.36 -11.78
CA GLY A 173 5.14 7.74 -11.33
C GLY A 173 5.11 7.84 -9.81
N VAL A 174 5.31 9.04 -9.30
CA VAL A 174 5.23 9.35 -7.87
C VAL A 174 3.79 9.71 -7.50
N ILE A 175 3.29 9.13 -6.40
CA ILE A 175 1.98 9.49 -5.83
C ILE A 175 2.19 10.57 -4.76
N GLU A 176 3.00 10.26 -3.74
CA GLU A 176 3.18 11.11 -2.58
C GLU A 176 4.58 10.95 -1.96
N ALA A 177 5.04 11.99 -1.26
CA ALA A 177 6.25 11.96 -0.45
C ALA A 177 5.94 12.45 0.97
N ASN A 178 6.18 11.58 1.95
CA ASN A 178 5.74 11.78 3.34
C ASN A 178 6.94 11.97 4.27
N PHE A 179 6.98 13.08 4.99
CA PHE A 179 8.05 13.42 5.94
C PHE A 179 7.93 12.72 7.32
N ASN A 180 6.84 11.99 7.57
CA ASN A 180 6.67 11.19 8.78
C ASN A 180 6.26 9.74 8.41
N PRO A 181 7.15 8.99 7.74
CA PRO A 181 6.82 7.65 7.26
C PRO A 181 6.55 6.68 8.42
N MET A 182 5.49 5.89 8.27
CA MET A 182 5.15 4.86 9.25
C MET A 182 6.22 3.76 9.25
N MET A 183 7.09 3.75 10.26
CA MET A 183 8.15 2.73 10.38
C MET A 183 7.61 1.33 10.71
N MET A 184 6.54 1.25 11.52
CA MET A 184 6.04 -0.02 12.07
C MET A 184 5.68 -1.05 10.99
N MET A 185 5.14 -0.62 9.85
CA MET A 185 4.77 -1.51 8.75
C MET A 185 5.97 -2.14 8.03
N HIS A 186 7.13 -1.48 8.04
CA HIS A 186 8.39 -2.06 7.53
C HIS A 186 9.02 -3.02 8.55
N ILE A 187 8.82 -2.77 9.85
CA ILE A 187 9.35 -3.63 10.92
C ILE A 187 8.52 -4.92 11.02
N PHE A 188 7.20 -4.83 10.87
CA PHE A 188 6.29 -5.97 11.04
C PHE A 188 5.41 -6.13 9.80
N PRO A 189 5.99 -6.56 8.66
CA PRO A 189 5.18 -6.84 7.49
C PRO A 189 4.30 -8.07 7.75
N TYR A 190 3.16 -8.14 7.06
CA TYR A 190 2.34 -9.36 7.01
C TYR A 190 3.13 -10.51 6.37
N ALA A 191 3.88 -10.23 5.30
CA ALA A 191 4.72 -11.20 4.61
C ALA A 191 6.06 -10.60 4.17
N GLY A 192 7.09 -11.44 4.03
CA GLY A 192 8.45 -11.00 3.68
C GLY A 192 9.33 -10.73 4.91
N GLN A 193 10.43 -10.01 4.71
CA GLN A 193 11.44 -9.80 5.75
C GLN A 193 11.18 -8.55 6.58
N SER A 194 11.33 -8.66 7.91
CA SER A 194 11.31 -7.52 8.82
C SER A 194 12.51 -6.57 8.55
N ARG A 195 12.24 -5.29 8.35
CA ARG A 195 13.25 -4.23 8.18
C ARG A 195 13.20 -3.27 9.36
N ARG A 196 14.17 -3.37 10.28
CA ARG A 196 14.21 -2.59 11.53
C ARG A 196 14.79 -1.18 11.35
N VAL A 197 14.09 -0.35 10.58
CA VAL A 197 14.49 1.03 10.23
C VAL A 197 14.68 1.97 11.43
N THR A 198 14.10 1.65 12.59
CA THR A 198 14.26 2.47 13.81
C THR A 198 15.71 2.53 14.30
N LEU A 199 16.48 1.45 14.13
CA LEU A 199 17.88 1.44 14.55
C LEU A 199 18.72 2.32 13.62
N ASP A 200 18.38 2.34 12.33
CA ASP A 200 19.09 3.17 11.35
C ASP A 200 18.82 4.66 11.61
N VAL A 201 17.58 5.02 11.98
CA VAL A 201 17.26 6.38 12.45
C VAL A 201 18.06 6.73 13.70
N LEU A 202 18.16 5.83 14.70
CA LEU A 202 18.96 6.10 15.90
C LEU A 202 20.46 6.27 15.58
N LYS A 203 21.01 5.45 14.69
CA LYS A 203 22.41 5.59 14.24
C LYS A 203 22.65 6.91 13.50
N MET A 204 21.67 7.38 12.71
CA MET A 204 21.75 8.68 12.05
C MET A 204 21.77 9.82 13.07
N LEU A 205 20.98 9.71 14.15
CA LEU A 205 20.89 10.74 15.19
C LEU A 205 22.12 10.75 16.12
N PHE A 206 22.70 9.58 16.41
CA PHE A 206 23.83 9.41 17.33
C PHE A 206 24.96 8.58 16.70
N PRO A 207 25.64 9.09 15.66
CA PRO A 207 26.67 8.35 14.93
C PRO A 207 27.89 7.96 15.78
N GLU A 208 28.08 8.60 16.93
CA GLU A 208 29.12 8.31 17.91
C GLU A 208 28.87 7.03 18.73
N MET A 209 27.61 6.57 18.81
CA MET A 209 27.24 5.36 19.55
C MET A 209 27.40 4.13 18.66
N LYS A 210 28.54 3.42 18.81
CA LYS A 210 28.81 2.14 18.14
C LYS A 210 28.29 0.95 18.93
#